data_AF-A0A948MP49-F1
#
_entry.id   AF-A0A948MP49-F1
#
_cell.length_a   1.000
_cell.length_b   1.000
_cell.length_c   1.000
_cell.angle_alpha   90.00
_cell.angle_beta   90.00
_cell.angle_gamma   90.00
#
_symmetry.space_group_name_H-M   'P 1'
#
loop_
_entity.id
_entity.type
_entity.pdbx_description
1 polymer ?
#
loop_
_entity_poly.entity_id
_entity_poly.type
_entity_poly.pdbx_seq_one_letter_code
_entity_poly.pdbx_strand_id
1 'polypeptide(L)'
;MAQAAWKALHSLNPVPDNHALKGFPLQRHSMPRRIWRGLPWGGLGWGSTKDLVLSELRLWAAADWRRKLSPLLRMLLWLTDRFVWPLAALSRTLAFAGNQGLKPAETLRLYGDCLMSGGQPMEAHVWRGLYGSRHPLPARSAALLLTRLGDPAGHALLADKLATAEQLAMAGIKFPVLHSLYRRGATLAPALPFAGNAGLFLKPRHGQGGRNAFALTQQGETWHLDGRPITATALCERLQRLSRQDDLLLQEKLIADPDLAELVADDRAPVLRLATARLPGEAPFLQSALLTLAVPGRNPRHFLDGALHAPIDMADGRLAAGLSLARPGDRLAQLGWNGAILAGRPVPWFDEASAMALRAMREIPALPLVHWDIIPTGTGPVMLEGNSAGNWILANLAGAYGLDTCPLPPLLSRWMSVSFSPEADPGDSPFR
;
A
#
# COMPACT_ATOMS: atom_id res chain seq x y z
N MET A 1 -4.43 2.06 -36.17
CA MET A 1 -5.61 2.67 -35.51
C MET A 1 -5.44 2.88 -33.99
N ALA A 2 -4.77 1.99 -33.24
CA ALA A 2 -4.53 2.17 -31.79
C ALA A 2 -3.64 3.39 -31.42
N GLN A 3 -2.67 3.75 -32.26
CA GLN A 3 -1.77 4.90 -32.05
C GLN A 3 -2.46 6.27 -32.24
N ALA A 4 -3.56 6.32 -33.01
CA ALA A 4 -4.34 7.53 -33.24
C ALA A 4 -5.28 7.85 -32.07
N ALA A 5 -5.80 6.82 -31.40
CA ALA A 5 -6.59 6.97 -30.17
C ALA A 5 -5.75 7.50 -28.99
N TRP A 6 -4.46 7.13 -28.92
CA TRP A 6 -3.53 7.66 -27.91
C TRP A 6 -3.20 9.15 -28.11
N LYS A 7 -3.04 9.59 -29.37
CA LYS A 7 -2.81 11.01 -29.70
C LYS A 7 -4.05 11.89 -29.43
N ALA A 8 -5.26 11.39 -29.67
CA ALA A 8 -6.50 12.13 -29.39
C ALA A 8 -6.75 12.37 -27.88
N LEU A 9 -6.22 11.51 -27.01
CA LEU A 9 -6.27 11.70 -25.54
C LEU A 9 -5.29 12.76 -25.02
N HIS A 10 -4.28 13.16 -25.81
CA HIS A 10 -3.29 14.18 -25.44
C HIS A 10 -3.57 15.56 -26.04
N SER A 11 -4.50 15.69 -26.98
CA SER A 11 -4.82 16.96 -27.66
C SER A 11 -5.88 17.83 -26.94
N LEU A 12 -6.35 17.43 -25.75
CA LEU A 12 -7.42 18.15 -25.02
C LEU A 12 -6.96 18.91 -23.77
N ASN A 13 -5.66 19.08 -23.54
CA ASN A 13 -5.17 20.03 -22.53
C ASN A 13 -3.83 20.64 -22.99
N PRO A 14 -3.78 21.94 -23.33
CA PRO A 14 -2.51 22.60 -23.58
C PRO A 14 -1.72 22.67 -22.25
N VAL A 15 -0.51 22.12 -22.28
CA VAL A 15 0.52 22.40 -21.27
C VAL A 15 0.95 23.86 -21.46
N PRO A 16 0.82 24.74 -20.46
CA PRO A 16 1.47 26.04 -20.53
C PRO A 16 2.95 25.86 -20.20
N ASP A 17 3.80 26.14 -21.19
CA ASP A 17 5.24 26.29 -20.98
C ASP A 17 5.59 27.65 -20.35
N ASN A 18 6.63 27.58 -19.51
CA ASN A 18 7.61 28.59 -19.11
C ASN A 18 7.47 29.42 -17.82
N HIS A 19 8.44 29.09 -16.95
CA HIS A 19 9.38 29.98 -16.23
C HIS A 19 8.84 31.21 -15.48
N ALA A 20 8.78 31.09 -14.15
CA ALA A 20 9.38 32.06 -13.23
C ALA A 20 9.46 31.49 -11.80
N LEU A 21 10.68 31.47 -11.26
CA LEU A 21 11.00 31.23 -9.85
C LEU A 21 10.23 32.20 -8.94
N LYS A 22 9.62 31.69 -7.85
CA LYS A 22 9.50 32.37 -6.54
C LYS A 22 8.85 31.47 -5.47
N GLY A 23 9.62 31.18 -4.42
CA GLY A 23 9.19 30.87 -3.05
C GLY A 23 8.15 29.76 -2.85
N PHE A 24 8.61 28.56 -2.46
CA PHE A 24 7.75 27.61 -1.77
C PHE A 24 7.24 28.23 -0.46
N PRO A 25 5.93 28.44 -0.25
CA PRO A 25 5.44 28.65 1.09
C PRO A 25 5.46 27.27 1.77
N LEU A 26 6.24 27.18 2.84
CA LEU A 26 6.04 26.23 3.91
C LEU A 26 4.54 26.12 4.19
N GLN A 27 3.90 25.04 3.72
CA GLN A 27 2.56 24.72 4.16
C GLN A 27 2.66 24.31 5.63
N ARG A 28 2.59 25.30 6.52
CA ARG A 28 2.09 25.13 7.89
C ARG A 28 0.66 24.62 7.77
N HIS A 29 0.52 23.30 7.62
CA HIS A 29 -0.78 22.66 7.64
C HIS A 29 -1.34 22.78 9.06
N SER A 30 -2.33 23.65 9.21
CA SER A 30 -3.04 23.86 10.46
C SER A 30 -3.65 22.54 10.97
N MET A 31 -3.55 22.32 12.29
CA MET A 31 -4.13 21.19 13.04
C MET A 31 -5.57 20.79 12.66
N PRO A 32 -6.50 21.69 12.30
CA PRO A 32 -7.88 21.33 12.01
C PRO A 32 -7.97 20.29 10.88
N ARG A 33 -7.25 20.48 9.76
CA ARG A 33 -7.34 19.60 8.57
C ARG A 33 -6.93 18.14 8.84
N ARG A 34 -6.19 17.86 9.90
CA ARG A 34 -5.76 16.50 10.28
C ARG A 34 -6.87 15.70 10.97
N ILE A 35 -7.68 16.37 11.80
CA ILE A 35 -8.74 15.75 12.60
C ILE A 35 -9.86 15.22 11.69
N TRP A 36 -10.28 16.02 10.71
CA TRP A 36 -11.33 15.64 9.76
C TRP A 36 -10.98 14.43 8.90
N ARG A 37 -9.71 14.28 8.48
CA ARG A 37 -9.28 13.21 7.56
C ARG A 37 -9.47 11.80 8.11
N GLY A 38 -9.56 11.64 9.44
CA GLY A 38 -9.77 10.36 10.11
C GLY A 38 -11.24 9.94 10.25
N LEU A 39 -12.20 10.80 9.88
CA LEU A 39 -13.62 10.50 9.98
C LEU A 39 -14.08 9.42 8.98
N PRO A 40 -14.98 8.50 9.40
CA PRO A 40 -15.43 8.30 10.78
C PRO A 40 -14.33 7.64 11.63
N TRP A 41 -14.07 8.13 12.84
CA TRP A 41 -12.89 7.69 13.60
C TRP A 41 -12.95 6.23 14.02
N GLY A 42 -14.15 5.73 14.34
CA GLY A 42 -14.38 4.31 14.58
C GLY A 42 -14.38 3.45 13.31
N GLY A 43 -14.23 4.05 12.13
CA GLY A 43 -14.27 3.36 10.83
C GLY A 43 -15.66 2.89 10.40
N LEU A 44 -16.70 3.14 11.20
CA LEU A 44 -18.07 2.70 10.94
C LEU A 44 -18.87 3.79 10.25
N GLY A 45 -19.54 3.43 9.15
CA GLY A 45 -20.58 4.26 8.56
C GLY A 45 -21.92 4.07 9.29
N TRP A 46 -22.99 4.52 8.64
CA TRP A 46 -24.35 4.40 9.17
C TRP A 46 -24.96 3.01 9.01
N GLY A 47 -24.44 2.20 8.09
CA GLY A 47 -24.96 0.87 7.78
C GLY A 47 -23.98 -0.25 8.06
N SER A 48 -24.51 -1.45 8.22
CA SER A 48 -23.73 -2.68 8.19
C SER A 48 -23.38 -3.08 6.76
N THR A 49 -22.32 -3.87 6.63
CA THR A 49 -22.02 -4.60 5.40
C THR A 49 -23.07 -5.68 5.18
N LYS A 50 -23.30 -6.06 3.91
CA LYS A 50 -24.13 -7.27 3.64
C LYS A 50 -23.46 -8.55 4.15
N ASP A 51 -22.14 -8.53 4.27
CA ASP A 51 -21.36 -9.57 4.91
C ASP A 51 -21.51 -9.49 6.44
N LEU A 52 -22.22 -10.45 7.02
CA LEU A 52 -22.49 -10.49 8.46
C LEU A 52 -21.20 -10.72 9.27
N VAL A 53 -20.28 -11.53 8.75
CA VAL A 53 -19.00 -11.85 9.40
C VAL A 53 -18.13 -10.61 9.50
N LEU A 54 -17.97 -9.87 8.40
CA LEU A 54 -17.25 -8.59 8.43
C LEU A 54 -17.96 -7.55 9.30
N SER A 55 -19.29 -7.53 9.32
CA SER A 55 -20.02 -6.58 10.16
C SER A 55 -19.68 -6.78 11.64
N GLU A 56 -19.65 -8.03 12.10
CA GLU A 56 -19.28 -8.37 13.47
C GLU A 56 -17.83 -7.99 13.79
N LEU A 57 -16.89 -8.37 12.92
CA LEU A 57 -15.46 -8.04 13.06
C LEU A 57 -15.22 -6.53 13.16
N ARG A 58 -15.91 -5.75 12.32
CA ARG A 58 -15.82 -4.28 12.32
C ARG A 58 -16.34 -3.68 13.61
N LEU A 59 -17.48 -4.17 14.10
CA LEU A 59 -18.08 -3.69 15.35
C LEU A 59 -17.14 -3.97 16.53
N TRP A 60 -16.57 -5.17 16.59
CA TRP A 60 -15.60 -5.55 17.62
C TRP A 60 -14.35 -4.67 17.60
N ALA A 61 -13.72 -4.48 16.44
CA ALA A 61 -12.53 -3.64 16.31
C ALA A 61 -12.80 -2.17 16.69
N ALA A 62 -13.96 -1.64 16.29
CA ALA A 62 -14.38 -0.28 16.64
C ALA A 62 -14.73 -0.12 18.12
N ALA A 63 -15.32 -1.14 18.75
CA ALA A 63 -15.61 -1.16 20.18
C ALA A 63 -14.32 -1.20 21.00
N ASP A 64 -13.37 -2.05 20.62
CA ASP A 64 -12.06 -2.11 21.25
C ASP A 64 -11.31 -0.78 21.20
N TRP A 65 -11.24 -0.15 20.01
CA TRP A 65 -10.62 1.17 19.86
C TRP A 65 -11.28 2.21 20.78
N ARG A 66 -12.61 2.21 20.89
CA ARG A 66 -13.34 3.12 21.78
C ARG A 66 -13.07 2.85 23.25
N ARG A 67 -12.86 1.61 23.68
CA ARG A 67 -12.54 1.26 25.09
C ARG A 67 -11.28 1.95 25.61
N LYS A 68 -10.35 2.31 24.72
CA LYS A 68 -9.12 3.05 25.07
C LYS A 68 -9.34 4.54 25.39
N LEU A 69 -10.55 5.05 25.20
CA LEU A 69 -10.90 6.46 25.39
C LEU A 69 -11.73 6.65 26.66
N SER A 70 -11.75 7.86 27.24
CA SER A 70 -12.62 8.17 28.38
C SER A 70 -14.11 8.16 27.98
N PRO A 71 -15.06 7.90 28.88
CA PRO A 71 -16.49 7.85 28.56
C PRO A 71 -17.01 9.13 27.87
N LEU A 72 -16.60 10.30 28.34
CA LEU A 72 -16.95 11.59 27.74
C LEU A 72 -16.43 11.70 26.29
N LEU A 73 -15.17 11.32 26.06
CA LEU A 73 -14.57 11.39 24.73
C LEU A 73 -15.22 10.37 23.78
N ARG A 74 -15.59 9.18 24.26
CA ARG A 74 -16.35 8.19 23.46
C ARG A 74 -17.68 8.75 22.99
N MET A 75 -18.44 9.41 23.89
CA MET A 75 -19.72 10.02 23.58
C MET A 75 -19.56 11.16 22.55
N LEU A 76 -18.62 12.07 22.79
CA LEU A 76 -18.33 13.17 21.87
C LEU A 76 -17.96 12.66 20.48
N LEU A 77 -17.03 11.70 20.41
CA LEU A 77 -16.61 11.10 19.15
C LEU A 77 -17.75 10.41 18.40
N TRP A 78 -18.62 9.70 19.13
CA TRP A 78 -19.80 9.08 18.53
C TRP A 78 -20.77 10.11 17.95
N LEU A 79 -21.07 11.19 18.69
CA LEU A 79 -21.91 12.29 18.20
C LEU A 79 -21.29 12.91 16.94
N THR A 80 -20.00 13.20 16.98
CA THR A 80 -19.31 13.77 15.81
C THR A 80 -19.27 12.81 14.63
N ASP A 81 -19.01 11.51 14.82
CA ASP A 81 -19.11 10.50 13.75
C ASP A 81 -20.53 10.41 13.17
N ARG A 82 -21.57 10.75 13.94
CA ARG A 82 -22.97 10.72 13.45
C ARG A 82 -23.39 11.99 12.72
N PHE A 83 -23.01 13.18 13.21
CA PHE A 83 -23.46 14.45 12.65
C PHE A 83 -22.46 15.09 11.68
N VAL A 84 -21.17 14.87 11.91
CA VAL A 84 -20.10 15.52 11.14
C VAL A 84 -19.68 14.67 9.93
N TRP A 85 -19.72 13.34 10.07
CA TRP A 85 -19.39 12.43 8.97
C TRP A 85 -20.24 12.64 7.70
N PRO A 86 -21.57 12.80 7.75
CA PRO A 86 -22.36 12.99 6.53
C PRO A 86 -21.93 14.24 5.74
N LEU A 87 -21.67 15.34 6.44
CA LEU A 87 -21.19 16.58 5.84
C LEU A 87 -19.80 16.40 5.23
N ALA A 88 -18.89 15.74 5.96
CA ALA A 88 -17.55 15.43 5.47
C ALA A 88 -17.58 14.49 4.25
N ALA A 89 -18.43 13.46 4.27
CA ALA A 89 -18.63 12.51 3.19
C ALA A 89 -19.20 13.20 1.95
N LEU A 90 -20.22 14.05 2.11
CA LEU A 90 -20.81 14.81 1.00
C LEU A 90 -19.77 15.72 0.34
N SER A 91 -19.07 16.53 1.13
CA SER A 91 -18.04 17.44 0.62
C SER A 91 -16.95 16.69 -0.16
N ARG A 92 -16.46 15.57 0.37
CA ARG A 92 -15.44 14.74 -0.30
C ARG A 92 -15.97 14.08 -1.56
N THR A 93 -17.20 13.57 -1.52
CA THR A 93 -17.81 12.94 -2.69
C THR A 93 -18.03 13.95 -3.81
N LEU A 94 -18.50 15.16 -3.51
CA LEU A 94 -18.64 16.22 -4.52
C LEU A 94 -17.30 16.60 -5.14
N ALA A 95 -16.25 16.78 -4.32
CA ALA A 95 -14.92 17.07 -4.81
C ALA A 95 -14.36 15.95 -5.69
N PHE A 96 -14.52 14.69 -5.27
CA PHE A 96 -14.11 13.52 -6.04
C PHE A 96 -14.89 13.38 -7.36
N ALA A 97 -16.21 13.51 -7.30
CA ALA A 97 -17.10 13.43 -8.45
C ALA A 97 -16.78 14.49 -9.50
N GLY A 98 -16.50 15.73 -9.09
CA GLY A 98 -16.06 16.79 -9.99
C GLY A 98 -14.74 16.45 -10.68
N ASN A 99 -13.77 15.91 -9.94
CA ASN A 99 -12.46 15.52 -10.50
C ASN A 99 -12.54 14.31 -11.43
N GLN A 100 -13.53 13.42 -11.24
CA GLN A 100 -13.72 12.21 -12.05
C GLN A 100 -14.79 12.38 -13.14
N GLY A 101 -15.49 13.52 -13.20
CA GLY A 101 -16.57 13.76 -14.15
C GLY A 101 -17.81 12.86 -13.94
N LEU A 102 -18.12 12.48 -12.70
CA LEU A 102 -19.25 11.58 -12.42
C LEU A 102 -20.61 12.26 -12.63
N LYS A 103 -21.58 11.49 -13.13
CA LYS A 103 -22.97 11.98 -13.30
C LYS A 103 -23.63 12.21 -11.94
N PRO A 104 -24.65 13.11 -11.84
CA PRO A 104 -25.33 13.38 -10.57
C PRO A 104 -25.88 12.12 -9.86
N ALA A 105 -26.46 11.18 -10.62
CA ALA A 105 -26.97 9.92 -10.07
C ALA A 105 -25.86 9.01 -9.50
N GLU A 106 -24.70 8.99 -10.14
CA GLU A 106 -23.52 8.23 -9.68
C GLU A 106 -22.91 8.89 -8.44
N THR A 107 -22.84 10.21 -8.43
CA THR A 107 -22.40 11.02 -7.28
C THR A 107 -23.29 10.78 -6.05
N LEU A 108 -24.62 10.78 -6.21
CA LEU A 108 -25.54 10.51 -5.12
C LEU A 108 -25.39 9.08 -4.59
N ARG A 109 -25.22 8.10 -5.48
CA ARG A 109 -24.97 6.70 -5.10
C ARG A 109 -23.66 6.57 -4.33
N LEU A 110 -22.59 7.18 -4.83
CA LEU A 110 -21.28 7.18 -4.18
C LEU A 110 -21.34 7.83 -2.80
N TYR A 111 -22.08 8.94 -2.65
CA TYR A 111 -22.31 9.55 -1.35
C TYR A 111 -23.02 8.59 -0.39
N GLY A 112 -24.08 7.91 -0.85
CA GLY A 112 -24.76 6.87 -0.07
C GLY A 112 -23.83 5.73 0.33
N ASP A 113 -22.92 5.30 -0.55
CA ASP A 113 -21.94 4.27 -0.23
C ASP A 113 -20.93 4.72 0.81
N CYS A 114 -20.40 5.93 0.70
CA CYS A 114 -19.53 6.53 1.72
C CYS A 114 -20.26 6.62 3.07
N LEU A 115 -21.48 7.16 3.08
CA LEU A 115 -22.28 7.33 4.30
C LEU A 115 -22.52 5.99 5.00
N MET A 116 -22.93 4.97 4.24
CA MET A 116 -23.26 3.66 4.80
C MET A 116 -22.03 2.86 5.20
N SER A 117 -20.97 2.87 4.39
CA SER A 117 -19.76 2.07 4.67
C SER A 117 -18.80 2.74 5.64
N GLY A 118 -18.79 4.08 5.74
CA GLY A 118 -17.73 4.83 6.41
C GLY A 118 -16.46 4.99 5.55
N GLY A 119 -16.50 4.61 4.28
CA GLY A 119 -15.39 4.71 3.35
C GLY A 119 -15.26 6.08 2.70
N GLN A 120 -14.05 6.38 2.21
CA GLN A 120 -13.77 7.53 1.38
C GLN A 120 -14.29 7.32 -0.06
N PRO A 121 -14.63 8.39 -0.80
CA PRO A 121 -15.21 8.26 -2.14
C PRO A 121 -14.31 7.52 -3.12
N MET A 122 -12.98 7.69 -3.02
CA MET A 122 -12.03 6.98 -3.88
C MET A 122 -12.12 5.46 -3.72
N GLU A 123 -12.04 4.93 -2.49
CA GLU A 123 -12.12 3.48 -2.25
C GLU A 123 -13.53 2.93 -2.51
N ALA A 124 -14.58 3.68 -2.15
CA ALA A 124 -15.96 3.27 -2.39
C ALA A 124 -16.27 3.16 -3.90
N HIS A 125 -15.76 4.09 -4.70
CA HIS A 125 -15.90 4.07 -6.15
C HIS A 125 -15.19 2.86 -6.77
N VAL A 126 -13.92 2.64 -6.40
CA VAL A 126 -13.13 1.50 -6.89
C VAL A 126 -13.79 0.18 -6.53
N TRP A 127 -14.18 0.00 -5.26
CA TRP A 127 -14.82 -1.22 -4.80
C TRP A 127 -16.13 -1.50 -5.54
N ARG A 128 -16.97 -0.47 -5.73
CA ARG A 128 -18.21 -0.63 -6.49
C ARG A 128 -17.93 -1.03 -7.94
N GLY A 129 -16.92 -0.45 -8.57
CA GLY A 129 -16.53 -0.81 -9.93
C GLY A 129 -16.04 -2.25 -10.07
N LEU A 130 -15.35 -2.77 -9.06
CA LEU A 130 -14.84 -4.15 -9.05
C LEU A 130 -15.90 -5.19 -8.68
N TYR A 131 -16.72 -4.91 -7.66
CA TYR A 131 -17.57 -5.91 -6.99
C TYR A 131 -19.07 -5.59 -7.03
N GLY A 132 -19.47 -4.48 -7.66
CA GLY A 132 -20.88 -4.07 -7.78
C GLY A 132 -21.57 -3.71 -6.46
N SER A 133 -20.85 -3.73 -5.34
CA SER A 133 -21.40 -3.62 -3.98
C SER A 133 -20.82 -2.43 -3.21
N ARG A 134 -21.31 -2.22 -1.97
CA ARG A 134 -20.72 -1.24 -1.05
C ARG A 134 -19.41 -1.78 -0.50
N HIS A 135 -18.43 -0.92 -0.29
CA HIS A 135 -17.15 -1.30 0.30
C HIS A 135 -17.36 -1.89 1.70
N PRO A 136 -17.02 -3.17 1.95
CA PRO A 136 -17.36 -3.83 3.19
C PRO A 136 -16.36 -3.50 4.30
N LEU A 137 -15.07 -3.34 3.96
CA LEU A 137 -14.05 -3.02 4.96
C LEU A 137 -13.18 -1.83 4.51
N PRO A 138 -13.70 -0.58 4.54
CA PRO A 138 -12.93 0.59 4.13
C PRO A 138 -11.65 0.78 4.94
N ALA A 139 -10.70 1.54 4.42
CA ALA A 139 -9.32 1.66 4.93
C ALA A 139 -9.25 1.92 6.44
N ARG A 140 -10.13 2.78 7.00
CA ARG A 140 -10.15 3.02 8.44
C ARG A 140 -10.63 1.81 9.24
N SER A 141 -11.67 1.12 8.78
CA SER A 141 -12.11 -0.15 9.39
C SER A 141 -11.04 -1.23 9.25
N ALA A 142 -10.42 -1.37 8.07
CA ALA A 142 -9.36 -2.34 7.82
C ALA A 142 -8.15 -2.10 8.73
N ALA A 143 -7.72 -0.84 8.88
CA ALA A 143 -6.62 -0.49 9.77
C ALA A 143 -6.92 -0.81 11.24
N LEU A 144 -8.16 -0.62 11.71
CA LEU A 144 -8.56 -0.98 13.07
C LEU A 144 -8.68 -2.49 13.28
N LEU A 145 -9.18 -3.22 12.27
CA LEU A 145 -9.41 -4.66 12.36
C LEU A 145 -8.11 -5.45 12.19
N LEU A 146 -7.42 -5.27 11.07
CA LEU A 146 -6.29 -6.12 10.68
C LEU A 146 -5.09 -5.98 11.62
N THR A 147 -4.90 -4.82 12.26
CA THR A 147 -3.82 -4.60 13.24
C THR A 147 -4.11 -5.20 14.62
N ARG A 148 -5.30 -5.79 14.79
CA ARG A 148 -5.75 -6.40 16.06
C ARG A 148 -5.91 -7.90 15.99
N LEU A 149 -5.88 -8.47 14.80
CA LEU A 149 -6.00 -9.90 14.61
C LEU A 149 -4.60 -10.51 14.62
N GLY A 150 -4.39 -11.49 15.49
CA GLY A 150 -3.10 -12.14 15.66
C GLY A 150 -2.24 -11.51 16.75
N ASP A 151 -0.97 -11.85 16.72
CA ASP A 151 0.01 -11.45 17.73
C ASP A 151 0.50 -10.01 17.50
N PRO A 152 0.34 -9.10 18.48
CA PRO A 152 0.86 -7.74 18.42
C PRO A 152 2.37 -7.65 18.12
N ALA A 153 3.17 -8.62 18.58
CA ALA A 153 4.61 -8.67 18.29
C ALA A 153 4.89 -8.87 16.80
N GLY A 154 4.04 -9.64 16.10
CA GLY A 154 4.14 -9.81 14.65
C GLY A 154 3.87 -8.52 13.89
N HIS A 155 2.87 -7.76 14.33
CA HIS A 155 2.60 -6.43 13.77
C HIS A 155 3.73 -5.44 14.05
N ALA A 156 4.28 -5.45 15.26
CA ALA A 156 5.39 -4.57 15.65
C ALA A 156 6.65 -4.89 14.83
N LEU A 157 6.97 -6.18 14.67
CA LEU A 157 8.08 -6.65 13.85
C LEU A 157 7.95 -6.15 12.42
N LEU A 158 6.80 -6.39 11.76
CA LEU A 158 6.58 -5.99 10.36
C LEU A 158 6.51 -4.46 10.16
N ALA A 159 6.19 -3.69 11.19
CA ALA A 159 6.25 -2.23 11.14
C ALA A 159 7.70 -1.71 11.08
N ASP A 160 8.67 -2.51 11.53
CA ASP A 160 10.09 -2.23 11.54
C ASP A 160 10.81 -3.01 10.44
N LYS A 161 11.13 -2.32 9.34
CA LYS A 161 11.76 -2.93 8.16
C LYS A 161 13.16 -3.46 8.44
N LEU A 162 13.89 -2.87 9.40
CA LEU A 162 15.24 -3.32 9.74
C LEU A 162 15.16 -4.61 10.58
N ALA A 163 14.35 -4.60 11.64
CA ALA A 163 14.16 -5.78 12.49
C ALA A 163 13.59 -6.97 11.71
N THR A 164 12.62 -6.72 10.82
CA THR A 164 12.09 -7.76 9.91
C THR A 164 13.19 -8.36 9.04
N ALA A 165 14.02 -7.53 8.41
CA ALA A 165 15.09 -8.01 7.54
C ALA A 165 16.14 -8.80 8.33
N GLU A 166 16.55 -8.33 9.50
CA GLU A 166 17.51 -9.03 10.38
C GLU A 166 16.98 -10.40 10.82
N GLN A 167 15.73 -10.46 11.31
CA GLN A 167 15.12 -11.71 11.75
C GLN A 167 14.97 -12.72 10.61
N LEU A 168 14.43 -12.30 9.48
CA LEU A 168 14.16 -13.18 8.35
C LEU A 168 15.43 -13.58 7.58
N ALA A 169 16.47 -12.74 7.59
CA ALA A 169 17.78 -13.09 7.03
C ALA A 169 18.44 -14.26 7.80
N MET A 170 18.23 -14.39 9.12
CA MET A 170 18.68 -15.57 9.87
C MET A 170 18.02 -16.86 9.38
N ALA A 171 16.80 -16.76 8.83
CA ALA A 171 16.11 -17.84 8.15
C ALA A 171 16.45 -17.91 6.64
N GLY A 172 17.55 -17.31 6.19
CA GLY A 172 18.01 -17.39 4.80
C GLY A 172 17.12 -16.68 3.78
N ILE A 173 16.22 -15.79 4.20
CA ILE A 173 15.40 -14.97 3.30
C ILE A 173 16.26 -13.81 2.80
N LYS A 174 16.32 -13.62 1.49
CA LYS A 174 17.11 -12.54 0.86
C LYS A 174 16.38 -11.20 0.98
N PHE A 175 17.10 -10.18 1.43
CA PHE A 175 16.69 -8.78 1.45
C PHE A 175 17.70 -7.92 0.69
N PRO A 176 17.35 -6.69 0.26
CA PRO A 176 18.31 -5.77 -0.36
C PRO A 176 19.49 -5.51 0.57
N VAL A 177 20.70 -5.54 0.03
CA VAL A 177 21.93 -5.24 0.75
C VAL A 177 21.84 -3.84 1.37
N LEU A 178 22.00 -3.76 2.69
CA LEU A 178 22.06 -2.50 3.43
C LEU A 178 23.49 -1.94 3.36
N HIS A 179 23.69 -0.87 2.60
CA HIS A 179 24.99 -0.19 2.50
C HIS A 179 25.25 0.74 3.68
N SER A 180 24.21 1.41 4.20
CA SER A 180 24.36 2.33 5.33
C SER A 180 23.05 2.47 6.11
N LEU A 181 23.19 2.61 7.43
CA LEU A 181 22.11 2.95 8.34
C LEU A 181 22.32 4.37 8.86
N TYR A 182 21.45 5.29 8.44
CA TYR A 182 21.45 6.65 8.95
C TYR A 182 20.57 6.75 10.18
N ARG A 183 21.21 6.80 11.36
CA ARG A 183 20.53 6.86 12.64
C ARG A 183 19.73 8.15 12.80
N ARG A 184 18.59 8.03 13.47
CA ARG A 184 17.70 9.15 13.77
C ARG A 184 18.46 10.26 14.51
N GLY A 185 18.41 11.48 13.97
CA GLY A 185 19.06 12.65 14.56
C GLY A 185 20.57 12.75 14.35
N ALA A 186 21.22 11.76 13.71
CA ALA A 186 22.63 11.86 13.38
C ALA A 186 22.89 12.95 12.33
N THR A 187 24.05 13.61 12.43
CA THR A 187 24.55 14.49 11.38
C THR A 187 25.00 13.64 10.21
N LEU A 188 24.40 13.88 9.05
CA LEU A 188 24.75 13.13 7.85
C LEU A 188 26.02 13.70 7.23
N ALA A 189 27.01 12.83 7.01
CA ALA A 189 28.14 13.17 6.17
C ALA A 189 27.68 13.32 4.71
N PRO A 190 28.28 14.24 3.93
CA PRO A 190 27.89 14.47 2.54
C PRO A 190 28.23 13.30 1.59
N ALA A 191 29.08 12.38 2.02
CA ALA A 191 29.49 11.24 1.21
C ALA A 191 28.44 10.12 1.29
N LEU A 192 27.64 9.99 0.25
CA LEU A 192 26.90 8.76 -0.02
C LEU A 192 27.88 7.73 -0.57
N PRO A 193 27.79 6.44 -0.17
CA PRO A 193 28.55 5.40 -0.84
C PRO A 193 28.17 5.38 -2.32
N PHE A 194 29.14 5.19 -3.21
CA PHE A 194 28.84 4.92 -4.62
C PHE A 194 28.33 3.49 -4.71
N ALA A 195 27.07 3.31 -5.14
CA ALA A 195 26.62 2.00 -5.60
C ALA A 195 26.94 1.88 -7.08
N GLY A 196 27.23 0.65 -7.52
CA GLY A 196 27.45 0.36 -8.94
C GLY A 196 26.26 0.75 -9.83
N ASN A 197 26.31 0.33 -11.10
CA ASN A 197 25.45 0.84 -12.18
C ASN A 197 23.93 0.88 -11.88
N ALA A 198 23.41 0.05 -10.97
CA ALA A 198 21.99 0.01 -10.60
C ALA A 198 21.49 1.22 -9.77
N GLY A 199 22.39 1.86 -9.03
CA GLY A 199 22.08 2.91 -8.05
C GLY A 199 21.68 2.39 -6.65
N LEU A 200 21.16 3.31 -5.85
CA LEU A 200 20.75 3.11 -4.46
C LEU A 200 19.25 3.33 -4.28
N PHE A 201 18.70 2.75 -3.23
CA PHE A 201 17.35 3.00 -2.78
C PHE A 201 17.35 3.42 -1.32
N LEU A 202 16.72 4.55 -1.01
CA LEU A 202 16.59 5.01 0.37
C LEU A 202 15.14 4.91 0.84
N LYS A 203 14.95 4.37 2.04
CA LYS A 203 13.63 4.31 2.70
C LYS A 203 13.74 4.51 4.22
N PRO A 204 12.72 5.10 4.87
CA PRO A 204 12.63 5.07 6.33
C PRO A 204 12.50 3.63 6.86
N ARG A 205 12.98 3.39 8.09
CA ARG A 205 12.83 2.12 8.81
C ARG A 205 11.37 1.78 9.08
N HIS A 206 10.56 2.78 9.40
CA HIS A 206 9.13 2.71 9.66
C HIS A 206 8.36 3.54 8.64
N GLY A 207 7.24 3.00 8.16
CA GLY A 207 6.37 3.71 7.23
C GLY A 207 5.63 2.78 6.28
N GLN A 208 4.73 3.38 5.50
CA GLN A 208 3.80 2.68 4.62
C GLN A 208 3.63 3.40 3.28
N GLY A 209 3.28 2.63 2.23
CA GLY A 209 2.90 3.16 0.92
C GLY A 209 4.02 3.93 0.20
N GLY A 210 5.29 3.55 0.41
CA GLY A 210 6.44 4.20 -0.22
C GLY A 210 6.64 5.68 0.14
N ARG A 211 6.03 6.15 1.23
CA ARG A 211 6.20 7.54 1.66
C ARG A 211 7.65 7.79 2.07
N ASN A 212 8.23 8.86 1.52
CA ASN A 212 9.63 9.25 1.73
C ASN A 212 10.67 8.22 1.24
N ALA A 213 10.27 7.20 0.47
CA ALA A 213 11.19 6.30 -0.20
C ALA A 213 11.47 6.78 -1.64
N PHE A 214 12.71 6.66 -2.11
CA PHE A 214 13.12 7.11 -3.44
C PHE A 214 14.41 6.43 -3.92
N ALA A 215 14.55 6.33 -5.23
CA ALA A 215 15.79 5.89 -5.88
C ALA A 215 16.80 7.04 -5.94
N LEU A 216 18.08 6.70 -5.79
CA LEU A 216 19.23 7.58 -5.97
C LEU A 216 20.15 6.97 -7.03
N THR A 217 20.39 7.68 -8.12
CA THR A 217 21.36 7.28 -9.15
C THR A 217 22.36 8.41 -9.34
N GLN A 218 23.55 8.07 -9.84
CA GLN A 218 24.60 9.05 -10.13
C GLN A 218 24.96 8.98 -11.60
N GLN A 219 24.97 10.14 -12.28
CA GLN A 219 25.39 10.30 -13.67
C GLN A 219 26.51 11.34 -13.70
N GLY A 220 27.76 10.88 -13.87
CA GLY A 220 28.94 11.73 -13.68
C GLY A 220 29.00 12.30 -12.26
N GLU A 221 29.04 13.62 -12.12
CA GLU A 221 29.04 14.32 -10.82
C GLU A 221 27.63 14.64 -10.29
N THR A 222 26.57 14.39 -11.08
CA THR A 222 25.20 14.77 -10.72
C THR A 222 24.44 13.60 -10.10
N TRP A 223 23.83 13.84 -8.95
CA TRP A 223 22.88 12.92 -8.33
C TRP A 223 21.49 13.10 -8.94
N HIS A 224 20.75 11.99 -9.07
CA HIS A 224 19.37 11.98 -9.50
C HIS A 224 18.50 11.30 -8.45
N LEU A 225 17.39 11.95 -8.08
CA LEU A 225 16.36 11.43 -7.19
C LEU A 225 15.12 11.08 -8.00
N ASP A 226 14.76 9.80 -8.03
CA ASP A 226 13.68 9.27 -8.90
C ASP A 226 13.84 9.77 -10.36
N GLY A 227 15.08 9.71 -10.89
CA GLY A 227 15.44 10.16 -12.23
C GLY A 227 15.61 11.67 -12.43
N ARG A 228 15.28 12.50 -11.42
CA ARG A 228 15.39 13.97 -11.53
C ARG A 228 16.68 14.49 -10.89
N PRO A 229 17.42 15.39 -11.55
CA PRO A 229 18.67 15.91 -11.01
C PRO A 229 18.46 16.60 -9.65
N ILE A 230 19.40 16.40 -8.73
CA ILE A 230 19.43 17.01 -7.40
C ILE A 230 20.87 17.39 -7.04
N THR A 231 21.05 18.55 -6.41
CA THR A 231 22.37 18.96 -5.91
C THR A 231 22.73 18.18 -4.65
N ALA A 232 24.04 18.00 -4.40
CA ALA A 232 24.52 17.35 -3.19
C ALA A 232 23.98 18.03 -1.90
N THR A 233 23.94 19.36 -1.87
CA THR A 233 23.38 20.13 -0.75
C THR A 233 21.89 19.84 -0.53
N ALA A 234 21.07 19.89 -1.58
CA ALA A 234 19.63 19.63 -1.47
C ALA A 234 19.34 18.17 -1.07
N LEU A 235 20.17 17.23 -1.53
CA LEU A 235 20.11 15.84 -1.12
C LEU A 235 20.43 15.70 0.37
N CYS A 236 21.54 16.27 0.85
CA CYS A 236 21.91 16.27 2.27
C CYS A 236 20.81 16.87 3.16
N GLU A 237 20.26 18.03 2.80
CA GLU A 237 19.15 18.66 3.53
C GLU A 237 17.91 17.76 3.57
N ARG A 238 17.62 17.07 2.47
CA ARG A 238 16.50 16.13 2.40
C ARG A 238 16.71 14.94 3.31
N LEU A 239 17.88 14.34 3.28
CA LEU A 239 18.21 13.22 4.16
C LEU A 239 18.17 13.67 5.63
N GLN A 240 18.73 14.84 5.96
CA GLN A 240 18.76 15.35 7.34
C GLN A 240 17.35 15.60 7.88
N ARG A 241 16.43 16.07 7.04
CA ARG A 241 15.02 16.27 7.43
C ARG A 241 14.32 14.95 7.69
N LEU A 242 14.61 13.93 6.89
CA LEU A 242 14.03 12.60 7.04
C LEU A 242 14.62 11.86 8.25
N SER A 243 15.93 11.97 8.49
CA SER A 243 16.60 11.34 9.63
C SER A 243 16.17 11.96 10.96
N ARG A 244 15.61 13.17 10.98
CA ARG A 244 14.97 13.72 12.21
C ARG A 244 13.70 12.98 12.61
N GLN A 245 13.06 12.28 11.67
CA GLN A 245 11.79 11.59 11.90
C GLN A 245 11.99 10.12 12.25
N ASP A 246 12.98 9.47 11.63
CA ASP A 246 13.20 8.03 11.73
C ASP A 246 14.62 7.65 11.28
N ASP A 247 15.04 6.42 11.54
CA ASP A 247 16.23 5.83 10.90
C ASP A 247 15.98 5.70 9.38
N LEU A 248 17.03 5.93 8.57
CA LEU A 248 16.97 5.72 7.12
C LEU A 248 17.86 4.55 6.71
N LEU A 249 17.30 3.67 5.89
CA LEU A 249 17.96 2.52 5.30
C LEU A 249 18.41 2.90 3.90
N LEU A 250 19.72 2.87 3.66
CA LEU A 250 20.30 3.03 2.34
C LEU A 250 20.67 1.64 1.80
N GLN A 251 19.92 1.20 0.80
CA GLN A 251 20.02 -0.14 0.23
C GLN A 251 20.46 -0.08 -1.23
N GLU A 252 20.92 -1.20 -1.76
CA GLU A 252 21.05 -1.36 -3.22
C GLU A 252 19.69 -1.14 -3.91
N LYS A 253 19.71 -0.56 -5.11
CA LYS A 253 18.52 -0.52 -5.96
C LYS A 253 18.41 -1.83 -6.72
N LEU A 254 17.35 -2.59 -6.44
CA LEU A 254 17.09 -3.84 -7.13
C LEU A 254 16.70 -3.61 -8.60
N ILE A 255 17.21 -4.47 -9.47
CA ILE A 255 16.87 -4.55 -10.89
C ILE A 255 15.97 -5.76 -11.10
N ALA A 256 14.91 -5.58 -11.89
CA ALA A 256 14.01 -6.67 -12.26
C ALA A 256 14.75 -7.74 -13.07
N ASP A 257 14.25 -8.97 -12.99
CA ASP A 257 14.65 -10.05 -13.87
C ASP A 257 14.52 -9.62 -15.37
N PRO A 258 15.49 -9.97 -16.24
CA PRO A 258 15.42 -9.64 -17.67
C PRO A 258 14.10 -10.04 -18.36
N ASP A 259 13.44 -11.11 -17.93
CA ASP A 259 12.16 -11.56 -18.48
C ASP A 259 10.99 -10.60 -18.17
N LEU A 260 11.19 -9.69 -17.21
CA LEU A 260 10.27 -8.63 -16.85
C LEU A 260 10.72 -7.25 -17.35
N ALA A 261 11.81 -7.15 -18.11
CA ALA A 261 12.38 -5.86 -18.55
C ALA A 261 11.38 -4.97 -19.30
N GLU A 262 10.53 -5.57 -20.15
CA GLU A 262 9.49 -4.84 -20.89
C GLU A 262 8.37 -4.27 -20.00
N LEU A 263 8.24 -4.77 -18.77
CA LEU A 263 7.24 -4.30 -17.80
C LEU A 263 7.79 -3.21 -16.87
N VAL A 264 9.11 -2.96 -16.91
CA VAL A 264 9.76 -1.89 -16.14
C VAL A 264 9.34 -0.53 -16.71
N ALA A 265 8.92 0.37 -15.81
CA ALA A 265 8.53 1.73 -16.14
C ALA A 265 9.18 2.72 -15.18
N ASP A 266 9.69 3.84 -15.69
CA ASP A 266 10.38 4.88 -14.93
C ASP A 266 11.46 4.34 -13.97
N ASP A 267 12.23 3.35 -14.45
CA ASP A 267 13.31 2.70 -13.68
C ASP A 267 12.82 2.02 -12.38
N ARG A 268 11.56 1.57 -12.37
CA ARG A 268 10.92 0.84 -11.25
C ARG A 268 10.62 -0.59 -11.67
N ALA A 269 11.21 -1.54 -10.95
CA ALA A 269 10.94 -2.95 -11.11
C ALA A 269 9.47 -3.28 -10.75
N PRO A 270 8.82 -4.20 -11.49
CA PRO A 270 7.58 -4.84 -11.07
C PRO A 270 7.68 -5.42 -9.65
N VAL A 271 6.68 -5.17 -8.82
CA VAL A 271 6.59 -5.73 -7.46
C VAL A 271 5.67 -6.93 -7.48
N LEU A 272 6.22 -8.12 -7.22
CA LEU A 272 5.47 -9.33 -6.96
C LEU A 272 4.94 -9.27 -5.52
N ARG A 273 3.63 -9.12 -5.36
CA ARG A 273 2.96 -9.14 -4.07
C ARG A 273 2.32 -10.52 -3.85
N LEU A 274 2.79 -11.21 -2.83
CA LEU A 274 2.27 -12.50 -2.39
C LEU A 274 1.55 -12.33 -1.06
N ALA A 275 0.26 -12.65 -1.01
CA ALA A 275 -0.47 -12.72 0.23
C ALA A 275 -0.37 -14.14 0.80
N THR A 276 0.18 -14.29 2.00
CA THR A 276 0.12 -15.54 2.75
C THR A 276 -0.90 -15.41 3.86
N ALA A 277 -1.70 -16.44 4.08
CA ALA A 277 -2.66 -16.51 5.17
C ALA A 277 -2.47 -17.79 5.98
N ARG A 278 -3.03 -17.82 7.18
CA ARG A 278 -3.12 -19.05 7.99
C ARG A 278 -4.30 -19.00 8.95
N LEU A 279 -4.80 -20.16 9.32
CA LEU A 279 -5.74 -20.31 10.42
C LEU A 279 -4.98 -20.35 11.77
N PRO A 280 -5.64 -20.05 12.90
CA PRO A 280 -4.97 -20.11 14.20
C PRO A 280 -4.40 -21.51 14.48
N GLY A 281 -3.10 -21.58 14.76
CA GLY A 281 -2.41 -22.85 15.04
C GLY A 281 -2.08 -23.71 13.81
N GLU A 282 -2.42 -23.28 12.60
CA GLU A 282 -2.19 -24.04 11.38
C GLU A 282 -1.00 -23.50 10.56
N ALA A 283 -0.50 -24.33 9.64
CA ALA A 283 0.54 -23.94 8.71
C ALA A 283 0.05 -22.85 7.73
N PRO A 284 0.92 -21.93 7.30
CA PRO A 284 0.54 -20.92 6.32
C PRO A 284 0.40 -21.50 4.92
N PHE A 285 -0.47 -20.86 4.14
CA PHE A 285 -0.71 -21.14 2.73
C PHE A 285 -0.70 -19.83 1.91
N LEU A 286 -0.49 -19.95 0.61
CA LEU A 286 -0.53 -18.81 -0.31
C LEU A 286 -2.01 -18.51 -0.60
N GLN A 287 -2.44 -17.29 -0.32
CA GLN A 287 -3.84 -16.87 -0.41
C GLN A 287 -4.15 -16.18 -1.75
N SER A 288 -3.21 -15.40 -2.27
CA SER A 288 -3.34 -14.72 -3.56
C SER A 288 -1.99 -14.18 -4.02
N ALA A 289 -1.84 -13.97 -5.32
CA ALA A 289 -0.66 -13.34 -5.90
C ALA A 289 -1.05 -12.27 -6.93
N LEU A 290 -0.28 -11.18 -6.98
CA LEU A 290 -0.42 -10.14 -8.00
C LEU A 290 0.93 -9.48 -8.30
N LEU A 291 1.12 -9.05 -9.55
CA LEU A 291 2.22 -8.20 -9.97
C LEU A 291 1.74 -6.76 -10.06
N THR A 292 2.45 -5.84 -9.39
CA THR A 292 2.17 -4.39 -9.45
C THR A 292 3.22 -3.70 -10.31
N LEU A 293 2.74 -3.00 -11.34
CA LEU A 293 3.54 -2.29 -12.32
C LEU A 293 3.39 -0.78 -12.13
N ALA A 294 4.50 -0.05 -12.17
CA ALA A 294 4.44 1.41 -12.27
C ALA A 294 3.85 1.82 -13.64
N VAL A 295 3.15 2.95 -13.68
CA VAL A 295 2.67 3.55 -14.94
C VAL A 295 3.60 4.70 -15.32
N PRO A 296 4.14 4.75 -16.56
CA PRO A 296 5.07 5.80 -16.98
C PRO A 296 4.51 7.22 -16.77
N GLY A 297 5.35 8.10 -16.22
CA GLY A 297 5.00 9.50 -15.93
C GLY A 297 4.02 9.69 -14.79
N ARG A 298 3.60 8.63 -14.09
CA ARG A 298 2.66 8.69 -12.95
C ARG A 298 3.39 8.43 -11.65
N ASN A 299 2.94 9.09 -10.59
CA ASN A 299 3.46 8.82 -9.25
C ASN A 299 2.88 7.51 -8.74
N PRO A 300 3.69 6.48 -8.41
CA PRO A 300 3.17 5.18 -7.96
C PRO A 300 2.33 5.25 -6.68
N ARG A 301 2.44 6.36 -5.91
CA ARG A 301 1.61 6.60 -4.72
C ARG A 301 0.19 7.07 -5.06
N HIS A 302 -0.09 7.40 -6.31
CA HIS A 302 -1.44 7.73 -6.74
C HIS A 302 -2.26 6.44 -6.84
N PHE A 303 -3.22 6.30 -5.94
CA PHE A 303 -3.94 5.04 -5.75
C PHE A 303 -4.74 4.57 -6.99
N LEU A 304 -5.28 5.50 -7.78
CA LEU A 304 -6.11 5.15 -8.94
C LEU A 304 -5.28 4.78 -10.18
N ASP A 305 -4.29 5.60 -10.52
CA ASP A 305 -3.60 5.59 -11.81
C ASP A 305 -2.07 5.53 -11.71
N GLY A 306 -1.52 5.46 -10.49
CA GLY A 306 -0.08 5.33 -10.26
C GLY A 306 0.47 3.95 -10.59
N ALA A 307 -0.38 2.94 -10.58
CA ALA A 307 0.00 1.56 -10.83
C ALA A 307 -1.07 0.78 -11.61
N LEU A 308 -0.60 -0.27 -12.28
CA LEU A 308 -1.42 -1.34 -12.86
C LEU A 308 -1.19 -2.61 -12.03
N HIS A 309 -2.27 -3.32 -11.70
CA HIS A 309 -2.21 -4.56 -10.94
C HIS A 309 -2.67 -5.72 -11.81
N ALA A 310 -1.83 -6.75 -11.93
CA ALA A 310 -2.11 -7.97 -12.67
C ALA A 310 -2.10 -9.17 -11.71
N PRO A 311 -3.27 -9.75 -11.37
CA PRO A 311 -3.31 -10.99 -10.58
C PRO A 311 -2.55 -12.11 -11.27
N ILE A 312 -2.10 -13.08 -10.48
CA ILE A 312 -1.37 -14.25 -10.95
C ILE A 312 -2.18 -15.49 -10.61
N ASP A 313 -2.31 -16.40 -11.57
CA ASP A 313 -2.79 -17.76 -11.30
C ASP A 313 -1.71 -18.51 -10.52
N MET A 314 -2.03 -18.89 -9.28
CA MET A 314 -1.07 -19.54 -8.39
C MET A 314 -0.78 -20.99 -8.78
N ALA A 315 -1.60 -21.60 -9.66
CA ALA A 315 -1.38 -22.96 -10.13
C ALA A 315 -0.23 -23.07 -11.14
N ASP A 316 0.01 -22.02 -11.94
CA ASP A 316 1.02 -22.03 -13.01
C ASP A 316 1.95 -20.80 -13.03
N GLY A 317 1.76 -19.85 -12.11
CA GLY A 317 2.59 -18.65 -12.00
C GLY A 317 2.41 -17.65 -13.13
N ARG A 318 1.30 -17.69 -13.87
CA ARG A 318 1.04 -16.79 -15.01
C ARG A 318 0.15 -15.62 -14.65
N LEU A 319 0.47 -14.47 -15.25
CA LEU A 319 -0.34 -13.26 -15.10
C LEU A 319 -1.70 -13.42 -15.79
N ALA A 320 -2.75 -13.02 -15.10
CA ALA A 320 -4.04 -12.70 -15.71
C ALA A 320 -3.98 -11.34 -16.43
N ALA A 321 -5.07 -10.96 -17.09
CA ALA A 321 -5.22 -9.59 -17.56
C ALA A 321 -5.13 -8.62 -16.37
N GLY A 322 -4.39 -7.52 -16.52
CA GLY A 322 -4.25 -6.52 -15.47
C GLY A 322 -5.35 -5.47 -15.49
N LEU A 323 -5.35 -4.58 -14.50
CA LEU A 323 -6.24 -3.41 -14.47
C LEU A 323 -5.59 -2.21 -13.78
N SER A 324 -6.12 -1.03 -14.08
CA SER A 324 -5.90 0.18 -13.30
C SER A 324 -7.11 0.42 -12.39
N LEU A 325 -6.88 0.83 -11.15
CA LEU A 325 -7.98 1.15 -10.23
C LEU A 325 -8.77 2.39 -10.65
N ALA A 326 -8.24 3.24 -11.54
CA ALA A 326 -8.99 4.31 -12.20
C ALA A 326 -10.07 3.79 -13.15
N ARG A 327 -9.91 2.57 -13.67
CA ARG A 327 -10.85 1.91 -14.60
C ARG A 327 -11.07 0.46 -14.16
N PRO A 328 -11.73 0.23 -13.01
CA PRO A 328 -11.85 -1.09 -12.41
C PRO A 328 -12.64 -2.11 -13.25
N GLY A 329 -13.42 -1.66 -14.23
CA GLY A 329 -14.12 -2.51 -15.19
C GLY A 329 -13.27 -2.97 -16.37
N ASP A 330 -12.13 -2.31 -16.63
CA ASP A 330 -11.31 -2.57 -17.81
C ASP A 330 -10.24 -3.63 -17.49
N ARG A 331 -10.22 -4.70 -18.27
CA ARG A 331 -9.20 -5.75 -18.21
C ARG A 331 -8.22 -5.56 -19.37
N LEU A 332 -6.93 -5.54 -19.06
CA LEU A 332 -5.84 -5.23 -19.97
C LEU A 332 -4.96 -6.46 -20.17
N ALA A 333 -5.09 -7.09 -21.33
CA ALA A 333 -4.21 -8.21 -21.71
C ALA A 333 -2.79 -7.75 -22.07
N GLN A 334 -2.60 -6.47 -22.36
CA GLN A 334 -1.32 -5.87 -22.74
C GLN A 334 -1.20 -4.43 -22.22
N LEU A 335 0.03 -3.93 -22.10
CA LEU A 335 0.32 -2.57 -21.66
C LEU A 335 -0.02 -1.54 -22.75
N GLY A 336 -0.67 -0.45 -22.34
CA GLY A 336 -1.12 0.59 -23.27
C GLY A 336 0.00 1.47 -23.84
N TRP A 337 1.16 1.54 -23.18
CA TRP A 337 2.25 2.44 -23.57
C TRP A 337 3.32 1.80 -24.45
N ASN A 338 3.57 0.50 -24.32
CA ASN A 338 4.58 -0.22 -25.10
C ASN A 338 4.09 -1.55 -25.70
N GLY A 339 2.83 -1.94 -25.48
CA GLY A 339 2.25 -3.16 -26.04
C GLY A 339 2.71 -4.47 -25.40
N ALA A 340 3.52 -4.43 -24.34
CA ALA A 340 4.02 -5.65 -23.71
C ALA A 340 2.86 -6.51 -23.17
N ILE A 341 2.94 -7.82 -23.44
CA ILE A 341 1.88 -8.77 -23.07
C ILE A 341 1.88 -8.98 -21.55
N LEU A 342 0.70 -8.88 -20.94
CA LEU A 342 0.45 -9.25 -19.55
C LEU A 342 -0.16 -10.64 -19.47
N ALA A 343 -1.34 -10.83 -20.05
CA ALA A 343 -2.11 -12.06 -19.88
C ALA A 343 -1.34 -13.28 -20.42
N GLY A 344 -1.22 -14.31 -19.60
CA GLY A 344 -0.48 -15.55 -19.89
C GLY A 344 1.04 -15.44 -19.73
N ARG A 345 1.61 -14.26 -19.44
CA ARG A 345 3.06 -14.13 -19.22
C ARG A 345 3.46 -14.85 -17.92
N PRO A 346 4.46 -15.74 -17.93
CA PRO A 346 4.98 -16.36 -16.72
C PRO A 346 5.74 -15.33 -15.87
N VAL A 347 5.61 -15.43 -14.54
CA VAL A 347 6.41 -14.64 -13.61
C VAL A 347 7.68 -15.43 -13.24
N PRO A 348 8.89 -14.90 -13.47
CA PRO A 348 10.11 -15.60 -13.12
C PRO A 348 10.22 -15.79 -11.61
N TRP A 349 10.78 -16.93 -11.20
CA TRP A 349 10.99 -17.30 -9.79
C TRP A 349 9.71 -17.38 -8.94
N PHE A 350 8.54 -17.64 -9.55
CA PHE A 350 7.27 -17.61 -8.84
C PHE A 350 7.20 -18.64 -7.71
N ASP A 351 7.65 -19.87 -7.97
CA ASP A 351 7.63 -20.96 -6.98
C ASP A 351 8.62 -20.69 -5.84
N GLU A 352 9.83 -20.21 -6.16
CA GLU A 352 10.83 -19.83 -5.18
C GLU A 352 10.37 -18.63 -4.34
N ALA A 353 9.73 -17.63 -4.96
CA ALA A 353 9.16 -16.48 -4.26
C ALA A 353 8.02 -16.92 -3.32
N SER A 354 7.17 -17.85 -3.77
CA SER A 354 6.08 -18.41 -2.97
C SER A 354 6.60 -19.22 -1.79
N ALA A 355 7.60 -20.08 -2.01
CA ALA A 355 8.28 -20.80 -0.93
C ALA A 355 8.94 -19.84 0.08
N MET A 356 9.59 -18.77 -0.41
CA MET A 356 10.19 -17.73 0.42
C MET A 356 9.15 -17.00 1.27
N ALA A 357 8.00 -16.60 0.70
CA ALA A 357 6.92 -15.94 1.42
C ALA A 357 6.29 -16.84 2.49
N LEU A 358 6.05 -18.12 2.17
CA LEU A 358 5.53 -19.10 3.12
C LEU A 358 6.51 -19.36 4.26
N ARG A 359 7.81 -19.44 3.98
CA ARG A 359 8.85 -19.52 5.00
C ARG A 359 8.82 -18.28 5.89
N ALA A 360 8.81 -17.07 5.31
CA ALA A 360 8.74 -15.83 6.06
C ALA A 360 7.53 -15.79 7.02
N MET A 361 6.36 -16.24 6.56
CA MET A 361 5.15 -16.31 7.37
C MET A 361 5.27 -17.28 8.57
N ARG A 362 6.13 -18.29 8.51
CA ARG A 362 6.40 -19.22 9.63
C ARG A 362 7.35 -18.61 10.67
N GLU A 363 8.29 -17.79 10.22
CA GLU A 363 9.36 -17.23 11.07
C GLU A 363 8.91 -15.99 11.87
N ILE A 364 7.73 -15.44 11.59
CA ILE A 364 7.16 -14.32 12.32
C ILE A 364 6.11 -14.77 13.34
N PRO A 365 5.89 -13.98 14.41
CA PRO A 365 4.77 -14.24 15.30
C PRO A 365 3.44 -14.32 14.55
N ALA A 366 2.60 -15.26 14.95
CA ALA A 366 1.18 -15.00 15.19
C ALA A 366 0.23 -14.30 14.20
N LEU A 367 0.42 -14.14 12.88
CA LEU A 367 -0.50 -13.29 12.07
C LEU A 367 -1.50 -14.04 11.16
N PRO A 368 -2.70 -13.48 10.89
CA PRO A 368 -3.69 -14.10 10.00
C PRO A 368 -3.38 -13.96 8.51
N LEU A 369 -2.83 -12.81 8.12
CA LEU A 369 -2.65 -12.40 6.72
C LEU A 369 -1.46 -11.44 6.64
N VAL A 370 -0.52 -11.72 5.75
CA VAL A 370 0.61 -10.84 5.45
C VAL A 370 0.80 -10.73 3.95
N HIS A 371 0.99 -9.51 3.45
CA HIS A 371 1.31 -9.24 2.05
C HIS A 371 2.81 -8.97 1.94
N TRP A 372 3.52 -9.88 1.28
CA TRP A 372 4.95 -9.79 1.04
C TRP A 372 5.19 -9.12 -0.30
N ASP A 373 5.99 -8.06 -0.30
CA ASP A 373 6.42 -7.37 -1.51
C ASP A 373 7.82 -7.88 -1.89
N ILE A 374 7.95 -8.39 -3.10
CA ILE A 374 9.15 -9.08 -3.59
C ILE A 374 9.50 -8.52 -4.96
N ILE A 375 10.80 -8.36 -5.25
CA ILE A 375 11.28 -8.13 -6.62
C ILE A 375 11.87 -9.44 -7.14
N PRO A 376 11.33 -10.01 -8.23
CA PRO A 376 12.03 -11.02 -9.00
C PRO A 376 13.24 -10.37 -9.67
N THR A 377 14.46 -10.78 -9.30
CA THR A 377 15.71 -10.30 -9.90
C THR A 377 16.36 -11.41 -10.73
N GLY A 378 17.33 -11.08 -11.58
CA GLY A 378 18.08 -12.07 -12.36
C GLY A 378 18.90 -13.07 -11.53
N THR A 379 18.95 -12.92 -10.20
CA THR A 379 19.63 -13.85 -9.27
C THR A 379 18.66 -14.51 -8.27
N GLY A 380 17.35 -14.41 -8.55
CA GLY A 380 16.27 -14.92 -7.73
C GLY A 380 15.44 -13.83 -7.04
N PRO A 381 14.44 -14.23 -6.24
CA PRO A 381 13.54 -13.30 -5.58
C PRO A 381 14.22 -12.62 -4.38
N VAL A 382 13.96 -11.32 -4.22
CA VAL A 382 14.45 -10.52 -3.07
C VAL A 382 13.28 -9.83 -2.39
N MET A 383 13.12 -10.07 -1.09
CA MET A 383 12.02 -9.54 -0.28
C MET A 383 12.25 -8.08 0.10
N LEU A 384 11.25 -7.23 -0.10
CA LEU A 384 11.29 -5.81 0.24
C LEU A 384 10.76 -5.51 1.64
N GLU A 385 9.60 -6.08 1.96
CA GLU A 385 8.87 -5.92 3.22
C GLU A 385 7.67 -6.89 3.33
N GLY A 386 7.17 -7.08 4.55
CA GLY A 386 5.89 -7.74 4.84
C GLY A 386 4.88 -6.75 5.42
N ASN A 387 3.64 -6.79 4.95
CA ASN A 387 2.58 -5.86 5.34
C ASN A 387 1.39 -6.58 5.98
N SER A 388 1.22 -6.44 7.29
CA SER A 388 0.10 -7.03 8.05
C SER A 388 -1.20 -6.22 8.02
N ALA A 389 -1.16 -4.98 7.51
CA ALA A 389 -2.32 -4.11 7.39
C ALA A 389 -2.43 -3.61 5.95
N GLY A 390 -2.84 -4.52 5.05
CA GLY A 390 -2.96 -4.26 3.62
C GLY A 390 -4.20 -3.44 3.25
N ASN A 391 -4.20 -2.88 2.04
CA ASN A 391 -5.38 -2.28 1.45
C ASN A 391 -6.39 -3.39 1.07
N TRP A 392 -7.63 -3.28 1.58
CA TRP A 392 -8.65 -4.31 1.40
C TRP A 392 -9.04 -4.55 -0.07
N ILE A 393 -8.98 -3.53 -0.93
CA ILE A 393 -9.21 -3.69 -2.37
C ILE A 393 -8.14 -4.60 -2.98
N LEU A 394 -6.87 -4.34 -2.67
CA LEU A 394 -5.76 -5.12 -3.21
C LEU A 394 -5.74 -6.55 -2.63
N ALA A 395 -6.09 -6.71 -1.36
CA ALA A 395 -6.17 -8.02 -0.71
C ALA A 395 -7.23 -8.95 -1.33
N ASN A 396 -8.28 -8.39 -1.96
CA ASN A 396 -9.34 -9.17 -2.61
C ASN A 396 -9.23 -9.14 -4.15
N LEU A 397 -8.24 -8.43 -4.71
CA LEU A 397 -8.20 -8.17 -6.15
C LEU A 397 -8.08 -9.45 -6.98
N ALA A 398 -7.27 -10.41 -6.53
CA ALA A 398 -7.17 -11.72 -7.17
C ALA A 398 -8.51 -12.48 -7.15
N GLY A 399 -9.28 -12.36 -6.05
CA GLY A 399 -10.62 -12.95 -5.95
C GLY A 399 -11.64 -12.37 -6.93
N ALA A 400 -11.47 -11.11 -7.37
CA ALA A 400 -12.26 -10.56 -8.48
C ALA A 400 -12.02 -11.27 -9.82
N TYR A 401 -11.01 -12.14 -9.90
CA TYR A 401 -10.67 -13.00 -11.03
C TYR A 401 -10.89 -14.49 -10.71
N GLY A 402 -11.32 -14.83 -9.48
CA GLY A 402 -11.38 -16.22 -9.01
C GLY A 402 -10.01 -16.85 -8.78
N LEU A 403 -8.99 -16.05 -8.49
CA LEU A 403 -7.59 -16.48 -8.32
C LEU A 403 -7.10 -16.38 -6.87
N ASP A 404 -8.01 -16.23 -5.91
CA ASP A 404 -7.69 -16.36 -4.49
C ASP A 404 -8.07 -17.76 -3.97
N THR A 405 -7.41 -18.20 -2.90
CA THR A 405 -7.62 -19.55 -2.35
C THR A 405 -8.95 -19.69 -1.63
N CYS A 406 -9.34 -18.66 -0.88
CA CYS A 406 -10.58 -18.66 -0.12
C CYS A 406 -11.05 -17.23 0.20
N PRO A 407 -12.34 -17.02 0.54
CA PRO A 407 -12.79 -15.74 1.04
C PRO A 407 -12.08 -15.34 2.35
N LEU A 408 -11.58 -14.11 2.42
CA LEU A 408 -10.91 -13.59 3.63
C LEU A 408 -11.82 -13.47 4.87
N PRO A 409 -13.11 -13.08 4.80
CA PRO A 409 -13.90 -12.84 6.01
C PRO A 409 -14.05 -14.05 6.95
N PRO A 410 -14.40 -15.26 6.46
CA PRO A 410 -14.44 -16.45 7.31
C PRO A 410 -13.07 -16.80 7.89
N LEU A 411 -11.97 -16.54 7.17
CA LEU A 411 -10.63 -16.76 7.69
C LEU A 411 -10.33 -15.81 8.86
N LEU A 412 -10.61 -14.52 8.69
CA LEU A 412 -10.34 -13.51 9.71
C LEU A 412 -11.21 -13.71 10.97
N SER A 413 -12.42 -14.22 10.85
CA SER A 413 -13.29 -14.44 12.01
C SER A 413 -12.77 -15.52 12.96
N ARG A 414 -12.01 -16.50 12.45
CA ARG A 414 -11.36 -17.52 13.29
C ARG A 414 -10.34 -16.90 14.27
N TRP A 415 -9.69 -15.81 13.86
CA TRP A 415 -8.71 -15.10 14.68
C TRP A 415 -9.32 -14.21 15.76
N MET A 416 -10.61 -13.91 15.68
CA MET A 416 -11.31 -13.11 16.68
C MET A 416 -11.29 -13.76 18.06
N SER A 417 -11.43 -15.09 18.10
CA SER A 417 -11.42 -15.90 19.34
C SER A 417 -10.03 -16.06 19.98
N VAL A 418 -8.98 -15.83 19.19
CA VAL A 418 -7.56 -15.98 19.59
C VAL A 418 -6.89 -14.63 19.80
N SER A 419 -7.62 -13.53 19.57
CA SER A 419 -7.09 -12.18 19.71
C SER A 419 -6.70 -11.94 21.17
N PHE A 420 -5.40 -11.69 21.39
CA PHE A 420 -4.82 -11.53 22.73
C PHE A 420 -5.50 -10.36 23.47
N SER A 421 -6.13 -10.67 24.61
CA SER A 421 -6.57 -9.65 25.56
C SER A 421 -5.33 -9.04 26.23
N PRO A 422 -5.16 -7.70 26.25
CA PRO A 422 -4.04 -7.03 26.90
C PRO A 422 -4.13 -7.04 28.44
N GLU A 423 -4.79 -8.03 29.04
CA GLU A 423 -4.95 -8.13 30.50
C GLU A 423 -3.77 -8.81 31.22
N ALA A 424 -2.63 -8.99 30.54
CA ALA A 424 -1.38 -9.34 31.19
C ALA A 424 -0.32 -8.24 30.93
N ASP A 425 -0.07 -7.48 32.00
CA ASP A 425 1.07 -6.60 32.28
C ASP A 425 1.03 -5.13 31.80
N PRO A 426 0.80 -4.14 32.71
CA PRO A 426 0.95 -2.73 32.44
C PRO A 426 2.42 -2.30 32.67
N GLY A 427 3.29 -2.61 31.71
CA GLY A 427 4.68 -2.17 31.75
C GLY A 427 5.26 -2.06 30.35
N ASP A 428 5.65 -0.84 29.95
CA ASP A 428 6.38 -0.49 28.73
C ASP A 428 5.65 -0.60 27.38
N SER A 429 4.94 0.48 27.04
CA SER A 429 4.79 0.92 25.64
C SER A 429 5.77 2.06 25.37
N PRO A 430 6.69 1.94 24.38
CA PRO A 430 7.66 2.99 24.05
C PRO A 430 7.08 4.11 23.15
N PHE A 431 5.75 4.21 23.02
CA PHE A 431 5.09 5.29 22.27
C PHE A 431 4.40 6.28 23.22
N ARG A 432 5.23 7.10 23.87
CA ARG A 432 4.87 8.47 24.27
C ARG A 432 5.62 9.47 23.42
#